data_AF-A0A359MUQ3-F1
#
_entry.id   AF-A0A359MUQ3-F1
#
_cell.length_a   1.000
_cell.length_b   1.000
_cell.length_c   1.000
_cell.angle_alpha   90.00
_cell.angle_beta   90.00
_cell.angle_gamma   90.00
#
_symmetry.space_group_name_H-M   'P 1'
#
loop_
_entity.id
_entity.type
_entity.pdbx_description
1 polymer ?
#
loop_
_entity_poly.entity_id
_entity_poly.type
_entity_poly.pdbx_seq_one_letter_code
_entity_poly.pdbx_strand_id
1 'polypeptide(L)'
;MISSLAIYLALITPTTIDTVPVYPTNHIVIAQEPTQEYEWDTVALPETWPLDTYYVELWDANNRPIAGHTATKLTSHTIDISDIDASLTPSLRVVLFQPPNTPPPPADYAVYVTYQTYPNIRLFILLIAATFTYLIILIWSISHRQSIRQLPAAIKNLLHGQAAPSLTAILITILFAGIFGTMLGTFIGGIQIIYLFIKLPFLMGSALLISFTTLAIMSLLLGIKKSIKELWNIALNLLAVTAMGLASFSLLLGFYIVYPLNHDQVLIATVAFFVAAGLLALTLLYRWVKNPFVPIIWIIVYGLVFLQMGWLLRPWVGVIDPVHGTVPIARANSGNVFIELINLVN
;
A
#
# COMPACT_ATOMS: atom_id res chain seq x y z
N MET A 1 2.66 -1.42 -40.44
CA MET A 1 3.60 -1.07 -39.34
C MET A 1 3.00 -1.19 -37.94
N ILE A 2 1.71 -1.50 -37.75
CA ILE A 2 1.08 -1.64 -36.41
C ILE A 2 0.96 -3.12 -35.99
N SER A 3 1.09 -4.06 -36.91
CA SER A 3 0.96 -5.51 -36.65
C SER A 3 2.18 -6.15 -35.99
N SER A 4 3.37 -5.54 -36.06
CA SER A 4 4.60 -6.05 -35.44
C SER A 4 4.80 -5.61 -33.99
N LEU A 5 4.04 -4.62 -33.50
CA LEU A 5 4.12 -4.15 -32.11
C LEU A 5 3.28 -5.02 -31.15
N ALA A 6 2.26 -5.74 -31.66
CA ALA A 6 1.41 -6.62 -30.85
C ALA A 6 2.06 -7.98 -30.53
N ILE A 7 3.05 -8.41 -31.31
CA ILE A 7 3.69 -9.73 -31.17
C ILE A 7 4.86 -9.70 -30.18
N TYR A 8 5.45 -8.52 -29.91
CA TYR A 8 6.48 -8.36 -28.87
C TYR A 8 5.92 -8.23 -27.44
N LEU A 9 4.59 -8.24 -27.26
CA LEU A 9 3.91 -8.14 -25.97
C LEU A 9 3.56 -9.50 -25.34
N ALA A 10 4.03 -10.62 -25.92
CA ALA A 10 3.68 -11.96 -25.46
C ALA A 10 4.84 -12.96 -25.57
N LEU A 11 6.02 -12.57 -25.08
CA LEU A 11 6.93 -13.56 -24.51
C LEU A 11 7.07 -13.24 -23.03
N ILE A 12 6.11 -13.72 -22.24
CA ILE A 12 6.20 -13.66 -20.78
C ILE A 12 7.16 -14.79 -20.40
N THR A 13 8.45 -14.49 -20.38
CA THR A 13 9.44 -15.38 -19.77
C THR A 13 9.22 -15.36 -18.26
N PRO A 14 9.10 -16.53 -17.59
CA PRO A 14 8.98 -16.60 -16.13
C PRO A 14 10.14 -15.84 -15.49
N THR A 15 9.82 -14.97 -14.52
CA THR A 15 10.80 -14.04 -13.93
C THR A 15 11.70 -14.70 -12.89
N THR A 16 11.25 -15.81 -12.27
CA THR A 16 12.02 -16.61 -11.31
C THR A 16 11.46 -18.02 -11.21
N ILE A 17 12.36 -19.01 -11.10
CA ILE A 17 12.05 -20.35 -10.56
C ILE A 17 12.58 -20.31 -9.14
N ASP A 18 11.75 -19.97 -8.17
CA ASP A 18 12.17 -19.92 -6.77
C ASP A 18 12.02 -21.30 -6.14
N THR A 19 13.11 -21.81 -5.56
CA THR A 19 13.12 -23.02 -4.75
C THR A 19 13.27 -22.63 -3.28
N VAL A 20 12.21 -22.75 -2.49
CA VAL A 20 12.24 -22.43 -1.06
C VAL A 20 12.53 -23.70 -0.26
N PRO A 21 13.66 -23.80 0.47
CA PRO A 21 13.92 -24.91 1.38
C PRO A 21 13.05 -24.78 2.63
N VAL A 22 12.22 -25.79 2.94
CA VAL A 22 11.38 -25.77 4.14
C VAL A 22 11.67 -26.98 5.04
N TYR A 23 12.02 -26.70 6.30
CA TYR A 23 12.31 -27.72 7.31
C TYR A 23 11.03 -28.28 7.95
N PRO A 24 10.97 -29.58 8.25
CA PRO A 24 9.74 -30.25 8.64
C PRO A 24 9.31 -29.90 10.07
N THR A 25 8.31 -29.01 10.19
CA THR A 25 7.46 -28.89 11.40
C THR A 25 6.02 -29.27 11.05
N ASN A 26 5.75 -30.54 10.71
CA ASN A 26 4.44 -31.17 10.43
C ASN A 26 3.53 -30.52 9.35
N HIS A 27 3.75 -29.28 8.93
CA HIS A 27 3.06 -28.59 7.85
C HIS A 27 3.95 -27.45 7.31
N ILE A 28 3.89 -27.24 6.01
CA ILE A 28 4.55 -26.16 5.28
C ILE A 28 3.48 -25.16 4.86
N VAL A 29 3.76 -23.86 4.82
CA VAL A 29 2.84 -22.85 4.27
C VAL A 29 3.60 -22.00 3.26
N ILE A 30 3.17 -22.02 2.01
CA ILE A 30 3.68 -21.12 0.98
C ILE A 30 2.64 -20.04 0.78
N ALA A 31 2.96 -18.83 1.24
CA ALA A 31 2.11 -17.66 1.01
C ALA A 31 2.45 -17.09 -0.37
N GLN A 32 1.47 -17.08 -1.28
CA GLN A 32 1.65 -16.43 -2.57
C GLN A 32 1.60 -14.91 -2.41
N GLU A 33 2.42 -14.20 -3.20
CA GLU A 33 2.29 -12.77 -3.36
C GLU A 33 1.08 -12.43 -4.25
N PRO A 34 0.08 -11.71 -3.75
CA PRO A 34 -1.18 -11.48 -4.46
C PRO A 34 -1.10 -10.85 -5.87
N THR A 35 0.06 -10.30 -6.26
CA THR A 35 0.24 -9.52 -7.50
C THR A 35 0.79 -10.30 -8.69
N GLN A 36 1.13 -11.56 -8.46
CA GLN A 36 1.66 -12.46 -9.47
C GLN A 36 0.62 -13.54 -9.79
N GLU A 37 0.53 -13.91 -11.05
CA GLU A 37 -0.16 -15.16 -11.41
C GLU A 37 0.82 -16.30 -11.13
N TYR A 38 0.36 -17.30 -10.38
CA TYR A 38 1.16 -18.47 -10.06
C TYR A 38 0.71 -19.63 -10.91
N GLU A 39 1.68 -20.40 -11.38
CA GLU A 39 1.45 -21.73 -11.90
C GLU A 39 2.27 -22.67 -11.02
N TRP A 40 1.55 -23.50 -10.26
CA TRP A 40 2.18 -24.56 -9.48
C TRP A 40 2.82 -25.55 -10.46
N ASP A 41 4.02 -26.04 -10.15
CA ASP A 41 4.70 -27.00 -11.02
C ASP A 41 4.89 -28.30 -10.25
N THR A 42 5.81 -28.30 -9.29
CA THR A 42 6.17 -29.52 -8.56
C THR A 42 6.53 -29.26 -7.10
N VAL A 43 6.27 -30.26 -6.26
CA VAL A 43 6.88 -30.38 -4.93
C VAL A 43 7.96 -31.46 -5.01
N ALA A 44 9.21 -31.07 -4.80
CA ALA A 44 10.37 -31.96 -4.78
C ALA A 44 10.81 -32.26 -3.33
N LEU A 45 11.01 -33.54 -3.05
CA LEU A 45 11.45 -34.09 -1.79
C LEU A 45 12.90 -34.57 -1.91
N PRO A 46 13.70 -34.54 -0.82
CA PRO A 46 15.08 -35.03 -0.88
C PRO A 46 15.13 -36.50 -1.29
N GLU A 47 16.00 -36.86 -2.25
CA GLU A 47 16.17 -38.26 -2.71
C GLU A 47 16.47 -39.25 -1.57
N THR A 48 17.06 -38.74 -0.49
CA THR A 48 17.40 -39.49 0.72
C THR A 48 16.18 -39.85 1.58
N TRP A 49 14.98 -39.33 1.29
CA TRP A 49 13.77 -39.72 2.01
C TRP A 49 13.31 -41.13 1.66
N PRO A 50 12.94 -41.94 2.66
CA PRO A 50 12.35 -43.25 2.41
C PRO A 50 10.95 -43.05 1.83
N LEU A 51 10.83 -43.36 0.54
CA LEU A 51 9.54 -43.58 -0.10
C LEU A 51 8.77 -44.65 0.69
N ASP A 52 7.44 -44.67 0.53
CA ASP A 52 6.54 -45.63 1.19
C ASP A 52 6.36 -45.50 2.72
N THR A 53 7.06 -44.58 3.38
CA THR A 53 6.96 -44.39 4.84
C THR A 53 6.01 -43.25 5.23
N TYR A 54 5.93 -42.22 4.39
CA TYR A 54 5.18 -40.99 4.64
C TYR A 54 3.97 -40.88 3.72
N TYR A 55 2.96 -40.13 4.18
CA TYR A 55 1.83 -39.71 3.36
C TYR A 55 1.88 -38.19 3.20
N VAL A 56 1.51 -37.70 2.03
CA VAL A 56 1.44 -36.27 1.73
C VAL A 56 0.00 -35.88 1.46
N GLU A 57 -0.41 -34.75 2.01
CA GLU A 57 -1.69 -34.12 1.72
C GLU A 57 -1.50 -32.63 1.48
N LEU A 58 -2.26 -32.07 0.54
CA LEU A 58 -2.21 -30.65 0.22
C LEU A 58 -3.42 -29.95 0.79
N TRP A 59 -3.19 -28.87 1.54
CA TRP A 59 -4.21 -28.13 2.26
C TRP A 59 -4.29 -26.70 1.72
N ASP A 60 -5.50 -26.13 1.74
CA ASP A 60 -5.78 -24.74 1.36
C ASP A 60 -5.48 -23.75 2.50
N ALA A 61 -5.75 -22.45 2.24
CA ALA A 61 -5.63 -21.37 3.22
C ALA A 61 -6.51 -21.55 4.47
N ASN A 62 -7.59 -22.33 4.38
CA ASN A 62 -8.56 -22.56 5.45
C ASN A 62 -8.27 -23.83 6.26
N ASN A 63 -7.09 -24.44 6.07
CA ASN A 63 -6.72 -25.72 6.65
C ASN A 63 -7.68 -26.86 6.26
N ARG A 64 -8.08 -26.93 4.98
CA ARG A 64 -8.89 -28.01 4.42
C ARG A 64 -8.11 -28.74 3.31
N PRO A 65 -8.23 -30.08 3.21
CA PRO A 65 -7.63 -30.82 2.10
C PRO A 65 -8.16 -30.34 0.74
N ILE A 66 -7.27 -30.20 -0.24
CA ILE A 66 -7.62 -29.88 -1.63
C ILE A 66 -8.18 -31.16 -2.29
N ALA A 67 -9.32 -31.03 -2.96
CA ALA A 67 -9.95 -32.16 -3.64
C ALA A 67 -8.99 -32.76 -4.68
N GLY A 68 -8.81 -34.08 -4.66
CA GLY A 68 -7.88 -34.79 -5.55
C GLY A 68 -6.47 -34.96 -4.97
N HIS A 69 -6.09 -34.17 -3.96
CA HIS A 69 -4.77 -34.23 -3.30
C HIS A 69 -4.88 -34.57 -1.81
N THR A 70 -5.75 -35.53 -1.47
CA THR A 70 -5.86 -36.07 -0.11
C THR A 70 -4.64 -36.91 0.26
N ALA A 71 -4.52 -37.31 1.53
CA ALA A 71 -3.41 -38.13 2.02
C ALA A 71 -3.09 -39.33 1.10
N THR A 72 -2.02 -39.20 0.32
CA THR A 72 -1.53 -40.20 -0.62
C THR A 72 -0.17 -40.70 -0.17
N LYS A 73 0.06 -42.00 -0.31
CA LYS A 73 1.33 -42.62 0.04
C LYS A 73 2.41 -42.09 -0.90
N LEU A 74 3.55 -41.69 -0.36
CA LEU A 74 4.62 -41.14 -1.16
C LEU A 74 5.30 -42.23 -2.00
N THR A 75 5.06 -42.21 -3.32
CA THR A 75 5.62 -43.16 -4.30
C THR A 75 6.74 -42.56 -5.17
N SER A 76 6.89 -41.24 -5.15
CA SER A 76 7.91 -40.50 -5.89
C SER A 76 8.45 -39.34 -5.06
N HIS A 77 9.68 -38.94 -5.34
CA HIS A 77 10.30 -37.75 -4.74
C HIS A 77 9.82 -36.44 -5.38
N THR A 78 8.95 -36.51 -6.38
CA THR A 78 8.36 -35.36 -7.04
C THR A 78 6.85 -35.56 -7.11
N ILE A 79 6.11 -34.57 -6.63
CA ILE A 79 4.64 -34.54 -6.71
C ILE A 79 4.29 -33.45 -7.71
N ASP A 80 3.66 -33.84 -8.80
CA ASP A 80 3.07 -32.92 -9.76
C ASP A 80 1.85 -32.26 -9.12
N ILE A 81 1.86 -30.94 -9.11
CA ILE A 81 0.78 -30.11 -8.57
C ILE A 81 0.30 -29.09 -9.60
N SER A 82 0.65 -29.29 -10.88
CA SER A 82 0.27 -28.40 -11.99
C SER A 82 -1.22 -28.38 -12.30
N ASP A 83 -1.97 -29.36 -11.81
CA ASP A 83 -3.42 -29.42 -11.89
C ASP A 83 -4.14 -28.57 -10.83
N ILE A 84 -3.42 -28.05 -9.83
CA ILE A 84 -3.97 -27.18 -8.80
C ILE A 84 -4.09 -25.75 -9.33
N ASP A 85 -5.33 -25.24 -9.40
CA ASP A 85 -5.59 -23.84 -9.73
C ASP A 85 -5.08 -22.92 -8.59
N ALA A 86 -3.96 -22.26 -8.85
CA ALA A 86 -3.33 -21.34 -7.92
C ALA A 86 -4.24 -20.13 -7.56
N SER A 87 -5.15 -19.73 -8.45
CA SER A 87 -6.08 -18.62 -8.17
C SER A 87 -7.11 -18.96 -7.10
N LEU A 88 -7.44 -20.25 -6.96
CA LEU A 88 -8.35 -20.78 -5.93
C LEU A 88 -7.61 -21.18 -4.66
N THR A 89 -6.27 -21.29 -4.71
CA THR A 89 -5.41 -21.77 -3.62
C THR A 89 -4.23 -20.81 -3.35
N PRO A 90 -4.51 -19.56 -2.90
CA PRO A 90 -3.50 -18.51 -2.73
C PRO A 90 -2.48 -18.80 -1.62
N SER A 91 -2.72 -19.84 -0.81
CA SER A 91 -1.68 -20.42 0.02
C SER A 91 -1.80 -21.93 -0.05
N LEU A 92 -0.70 -22.58 -0.42
CA LEU A 92 -0.61 -24.03 -0.46
C LEU A 92 0.10 -24.50 0.80
N ARG A 93 -0.50 -25.47 1.48
CA ARG A 93 0.13 -26.14 2.62
C ARG A 93 0.44 -27.58 2.28
N VAL A 94 1.70 -27.97 2.45
CA VAL A 94 2.11 -29.38 2.32
C VAL A 94 2.13 -29.99 3.71
N VAL A 95 1.22 -30.92 3.97
CA VAL A 95 1.10 -31.64 5.23
C VAL A 95 1.67 -33.05 5.06
N LEU A 96 2.57 -33.41 5.97
CA LEU A 96 3.24 -34.70 5.95
C LEU A 96 2.74 -35.52 7.13
N PHE A 97 2.14 -36.67 6.85
CA PHE A 97 1.74 -37.62 7.88
C PHE A 97 2.77 -38.74 7.98
N GLN A 98 3.07 -39.08 9.22
CA GLN A 98 3.94 -40.21 9.57
C GLN A 98 3.17 -41.23 10.39
N PRO A 99 3.37 -42.54 10.15
CA PRO A 99 2.88 -43.57 11.06
C PRO A 99 3.40 -43.38 12.50
N PRO A 100 2.67 -43.79 13.54
CA PRO A 100 3.07 -43.58 14.94
C PRO A 100 4.43 -44.18 15.33
N ASN A 101 4.93 -45.15 14.55
CA ASN A 101 6.13 -45.93 14.85
C ASN A 101 7.33 -45.55 13.96
N THR A 102 7.21 -44.51 13.13
CA THR A 102 8.32 -44.06 12.28
C THR A 102 9.11 -42.95 12.96
N PRO A 103 10.45 -42.97 12.89
CA PRO A 103 11.26 -41.88 13.43
C PRO A 103 10.94 -40.57 12.70
N PRO A 104 11.01 -39.42 13.41
CA PRO A 104 10.76 -38.13 12.80
C PRO A 104 11.73 -37.88 11.63
N PRO A 105 11.29 -37.18 10.57
CA PRO A 105 12.18 -36.84 9.48
C PRO A 105 13.38 -36.04 10.03
N PRO A 106 14.61 -36.31 9.57
CA PRO A 106 15.76 -35.62 10.12
C PRO A 106 15.70 -34.11 9.80
N ALA A 107 16.21 -33.29 10.71
CA ALA A 107 16.01 -31.83 10.70
C ALA A 107 16.67 -31.10 9.52
N ASP A 108 17.53 -31.79 8.78
CA ASP A 108 18.29 -31.34 7.60
C ASP A 108 17.57 -31.57 6.27
N TYR A 109 16.38 -32.20 6.28
CA TYR A 109 15.64 -32.54 5.06
C TYR A 109 14.69 -31.41 4.67
N ALA A 110 15.15 -30.53 3.78
CA ALA A 110 14.31 -29.48 3.22
C ALA A 110 13.40 -30.03 2.11
N VAL A 111 12.11 -29.70 2.14
CA VAL A 111 11.21 -29.85 0.98
C VAL A 111 11.37 -28.62 0.09
N TYR A 112 11.45 -28.83 -1.22
CA TYR A 112 11.51 -27.77 -2.22
C TYR A 112 10.19 -27.71 -2.96
N VAL A 113 9.60 -26.52 -3.07
CA VAL A 113 8.43 -26.29 -3.93
C VAL A 113 8.82 -25.37 -5.05
N THR A 114 8.48 -25.76 -6.27
CA THR A 114 8.74 -25.02 -7.50
C THR A 114 7.42 -24.46 -8.01
N TYR A 115 7.40 -23.15 -8.25
CA TYR A 115 6.28 -22.45 -8.87
C TYR A 115 6.81 -21.45 -9.88
N GLN A 116 5.98 -21.11 -10.87
CA GLN A 116 6.27 -20.06 -11.82
C GLN A 116 5.41 -18.84 -11.50
N THR A 117 6.02 -17.66 -11.60
CA THR A 117 5.35 -16.38 -11.37
C THR A 117 5.27 -15.60 -12.67
N TYR A 118 4.09 -15.06 -12.98
CA TYR A 118 3.90 -14.20 -14.13
C TYR A 118 3.42 -12.81 -13.68
N PRO A 119 4.02 -11.71 -14.19
CA PRO A 119 3.47 -10.38 -13.96
C PRO A 119 2.11 -10.27 -14.63
N ASN A 120 1.08 -9.89 -13.88
CA ASN A 120 -0.26 -9.72 -14.43
C ASN A 120 -0.34 -8.41 -15.24
N ILE A 121 0.18 -8.43 -16.48
CA ILE A 121 0.25 -7.25 -17.36
C ILE A 121 -1.16 -6.73 -17.70
N ARG A 122 -2.15 -7.62 -17.83
CA ARG A 122 -3.55 -7.26 -18.10
C ARG A 122 -4.12 -6.45 -16.95
N LEU A 123 -3.86 -6.88 -15.73
CA LEU A 123 -4.21 -6.16 -14.52
C LEU A 123 -3.53 -4.79 -14.46
N PHE A 124 -2.22 -4.72 -14.68
CA PHE A 124 -1.47 -3.47 -14.60
C PHE A 124 -2.04 -2.42 -15.57
N ILE A 125 -2.36 -2.83 -16.80
CA ILE A 125 -3.00 -1.99 -17.80
C ILE A 125 -4.40 -1.54 -17.35
N LEU A 126 -5.20 -2.43 -16.73
CA LEU A 126 -6.53 -2.09 -16.22
C LEU A 126 -6.46 -1.07 -15.06
N LEU A 127 -5.52 -1.24 -14.13
CA LEU A 127 -5.30 -0.32 -13.01
C LEU A 127 -4.88 1.07 -13.50
N ILE A 128 -3.96 1.12 -14.45
CA ILE A 128 -3.55 2.36 -15.12
C ILE A 128 -4.77 3.00 -15.80
N ALA A 129 -5.53 2.26 -16.59
CA ALA A 129 -6.69 2.76 -17.30
C ALA A 129 -7.78 3.30 -16.36
N ALA A 130 -8.08 2.60 -15.27
CA ALA A 130 -9.03 3.04 -14.24
C ALA A 130 -8.56 4.33 -13.55
N THR A 131 -7.27 4.41 -13.23
CA THR A 131 -6.63 5.60 -12.63
C THR A 131 -6.72 6.81 -13.57
N PHE A 132 -6.36 6.63 -14.84
CA PHE A 132 -6.47 7.69 -15.85
C PHE A 132 -7.92 8.12 -16.07
N THR A 133 -8.87 7.18 -16.13
CA THR A 133 -10.30 7.47 -16.28
C THR A 133 -10.81 8.28 -15.10
N TYR A 134 -10.46 7.89 -13.87
CA TYR A 134 -10.82 8.62 -12.66
C TYR A 134 -10.24 10.05 -12.65
N LEU A 135 -8.95 10.21 -12.98
CA LEU A 135 -8.30 11.52 -13.10
C LEU A 135 -8.96 12.39 -14.18
N ILE A 136 -9.31 11.81 -15.33
CA ILE A 136 -10.01 12.52 -16.41
C ILE A 136 -11.39 13.00 -15.92
N ILE A 137 -12.16 12.16 -15.24
CA ILE A 137 -13.47 12.54 -14.68
C ILE A 137 -13.31 13.64 -13.63
N LEU A 138 -12.31 13.54 -12.76
CA LEU A 138 -12.02 14.55 -11.74
C LEU A 138 -11.65 15.90 -12.38
N ILE A 139 -10.69 15.91 -13.31
CA ILE A 139 -10.24 17.11 -14.04
C ILE A 139 -11.39 17.68 -14.87
N TRP A 140 -12.17 16.84 -15.55
CA TRP A 140 -13.33 17.25 -16.32
C TRP A 140 -14.37 17.92 -15.42
N SER A 141 -14.69 17.33 -14.26
CA SER A 141 -15.62 17.88 -13.26
C SER A 141 -15.14 19.23 -12.71
N ILE A 142 -13.84 19.38 -12.47
CA ILE A 142 -13.22 20.65 -12.07
C ILE A 142 -13.30 21.68 -13.21
N SER A 143 -13.02 21.27 -14.46
CA SER A 143 -12.99 22.15 -15.64
C SER A 143 -14.38 22.66 -16.02
N HIS A 144 -15.40 21.82 -15.90
CA HIS A 144 -16.75 22.11 -16.36
C HIS A 144 -17.57 22.92 -15.36
N ARG A 145 -16.98 23.36 -14.23
CA ARG A 145 -17.60 24.21 -13.19
C ARG A 145 -19.09 23.91 -13.01
N GLN A 146 -19.47 22.63 -12.96
CA GLN A 146 -20.88 22.29 -12.78
C GLN A 146 -21.33 22.97 -11.51
N SER A 147 -22.34 23.84 -11.66
CA SER A 147 -22.78 24.86 -10.71
C SER A 147 -22.56 24.45 -9.24
N ILE A 148 -21.43 24.89 -8.68
CA ILE A 148 -21.05 24.81 -7.26
C ILE A 148 -21.93 25.78 -6.43
N ARG A 149 -23.22 25.85 -6.74
CA ARG A 149 -24.17 26.70 -6.02
C ARG A 149 -24.56 26.09 -4.67
N GLN A 150 -24.43 24.77 -4.52
CA GLN A 150 -24.85 24.04 -3.32
C GLN A 150 -23.69 23.61 -2.40
N LEU A 151 -22.41 23.81 -2.77
CA LEU A 151 -21.33 23.51 -1.84
C LEU A 151 -21.37 24.50 -0.67
N PRO A 152 -21.08 24.04 0.56
CA PRO A 152 -20.84 24.92 1.70
C PRO A 152 -19.86 26.02 1.33
N ALA A 153 -20.16 27.26 1.73
CA ALA A 153 -19.39 28.44 1.33
C ALA A 153 -17.89 28.29 1.59
N ALA A 154 -17.50 27.59 2.66
CA ALA A 154 -16.09 27.34 2.98
C ALA A 154 -15.35 26.48 1.93
N ILE A 155 -15.97 25.41 1.43
CA ILE A 155 -15.37 24.56 0.38
C ILE A 155 -15.30 25.34 -0.92
N LYS A 156 -16.35 26.09 -1.25
CA LYS A 156 -16.36 26.98 -2.41
C LYS A 156 -15.24 28.02 -2.32
N ASN A 157 -15.05 28.64 -1.16
CA ASN A 157 -13.98 29.61 -0.94
C ASN A 157 -12.61 28.96 -1.17
N LEU A 158 -12.34 27.80 -0.57
CA LEU A 158 -11.10 27.05 -0.77
C LEU A 158 -10.82 26.76 -2.26
N LEU A 159 -11.80 26.23 -2.98
CA LEU A 159 -11.67 25.90 -4.40
C LEU A 159 -11.47 27.13 -5.29
N HIS A 160 -12.05 28.26 -4.91
CA HIS A 160 -11.87 29.54 -5.59
C HIS A 160 -10.57 30.26 -5.19
N GLY A 161 -9.74 29.67 -4.33
CA GLY A 161 -8.52 30.29 -3.85
C GLY A 161 -8.79 31.43 -2.86
N GLN A 162 -9.85 31.35 -2.08
CA GLN A 162 -10.12 32.22 -0.94
C GLN A 162 -9.87 31.42 0.35
N ALA A 163 -9.31 32.08 1.38
CA ALA A 163 -9.01 31.42 2.64
C ALA A 163 -10.29 31.20 3.47
N ALA A 164 -10.52 29.98 3.91
CA ALA A 164 -11.50 29.66 4.94
C ALA A 164 -10.95 30.02 6.34
N PRO A 165 -11.82 30.20 7.34
CA PRO A 165 -11.41 30.36 8.73
C PRO A 165 -10.62 29.13 9.23
N SER A 166 -9.68 29.36 10.14
CA SER A 166 -8.76 28.32 10.63
C SER A 166 -9.48 27.10 11.22
N LEU A 167 -10.54 27.31 12.00
CA LEU A 167 -11.35 26.23 12.57
C LEU A 167 -11.99 25.37 11.46
N THR A 168 -12.54 26.02 10.43
CA THR A 168 -13.15 25.32 9.30
C THR A 168 -12.13 24.52 8.51
N ALA A 169 -10.94 25.08 8.27
CA ALA A 169 -9.85 24.35 7.62
C ALA A 169 -9.39 23.12 8.42
N ILE A 170 -9.32 23.23 9.75
CA ILE A 170 -9.01 22.10 10.65
C ILE A 170 -10.10 21.03 10.55
N LEU A 171 -11.38 21.40 10.63
CA LEU A 171 -12.49 20.45 10.54
C LEU A 171 -12.54 19.73 9.18
N ILE A 172 -12.31 20.46 8.08
CA ILE A 172 -12.19 19.87 6.74
C ILE A 172 -11.00 18.90 6.71
N THR A 173 -9.84 19.28 7.26
CA THR A 173 -8.67 18.40 7.32
C THR A 173 -8.98 17.11 8.07
N ILE A 174 -9.58 17.21 9.27
CA ILE A 174 -9.94 16.05 10.09
C ILE A 174 -10.90 15.12 9.34
N LEU A 175 -11.97 15.67 8.77
CA LEU A 175 -12.98 14.88 8.09
C LEU A 175 -12.42 14.19 6.84
N PHE A 176 -11.80 14.95 5.94
CA PHE A 176 -11.39 14.42 4.63
C PHE A 176 -10.12 13.56 4.71
N ALA A 177 -9.13 13.95 5.51
CA ALA A 177 -7.99 13.06 5.77
C ALA A 177 -8.45 11.82 6.55
N GLY A 178 -9.42 11.96 7.46
CA GLY A 178 -10.06 10.83 8.13
C GLY A 178 -10.69 9.85 7.15
N ILE A 179 -11.45 10.31 6.15
CA ILE A 179 -12.05 9.44 5.12
C ILE A 179 -10.98 8.63 4.37
N PHE A 180 -9.89 9.27 3.96
CA PHE A 180 -8.76 8.56 3.31
C PHE A 180 -8.08 7.59 4.27
N GLY A 181 -7.85 7.98 5.52
CA GLY A 181 -7.29 7.12 6.56
C GLY A 181 -8.16 5.89 6.87
N THR A 182 -9.48 6.06 6.96
CA THR A 182 -10.45 4.97 7.09
C THR A 182 -10.30 3.99 5.94
N MET A 183 -10.25 4.50 4.70
CA MET A 183 -10.11 3.63 3.54
C MET A 183 -8.77 2.90 3.54
N LEU A 184 -7.68 3.57 3.86
CA LEU A 184 -6.38 2.92 4.02
C LEU A 184 -6.43 1.82 5.10
N GLY A 185 -7.16 2.06 6.18
CA GLY A 185 -7.31 1.11 7.28
C GLY A 185 -8.12 -0.13 6.94
N THR A 186 -8.94 -0.12 5.88
CA THR A 186 -9.68 -1.31 5.47
C THR A 186 -8.76 -2.41 4.92
N PHE A 187 -7.54 -2.07 4.49
CA PHE A 187 -6.56 -3.08 4.06
C PHE A 187 -6.24 -4.09 5.16
N ILE A 188 -6.30 -3.68 6.43
CA ILE A 188 -6.07 -4.57 7.58
C ILE A 188 -7.37 -4.88 8.31
N GLY A 189 -8.28 -3.91 8.33
CA GLY A 189 -9.56 -4.03 9.01
C GLY A 189 -9.46 -3.83 10.53
N GLY A 190 -10.56 -4.16 11.20
CA GLY A 190 -10.70 -4.04 12.66
C GLY A 190 -10.54 -2.62 13.18
N ILE A 191 -9.94 -2.49 14.37
CA ILE A 191 -9.76 -1.19 15.05
C ILE A 191 -8.80 -0.25 14.31
N GLN A 192 -7.99 -0.78 13.39
CA GLN A 192 -7.03 0.03 12.63
C GLN A 192 -7.70 1.06 11.73
N ILE A 193 -8.92 0.79 11.28
CA ILE A 193 -9.76 1.75 10.55
C ILE A 193 -9.93 3.05 11.36
N ILE A 194 -10.30 2.92 12.64
CA ILE A 194 -10.50 4.05 13.54
C ILE A 194 -9.16 4.73 13.87
N TYR A 195 -8.10 3.94 14.09
CA TYR A 195 -6.77 4.50 14.33
C TYR A 195 -6.31 5.37 13.15
N LEU A 196 -6.47 4.92 11.91
CA LEU A 196 -6.02 5.69 10.74
C LEU A 196 -6.90 6.89 10.44
N PHE A 197 -8.20 6.83 10.73
CA PHE A 197 -9.07 8.01 10.71
C PHE A 197 -8.53 9.15 11.60
N ILE A 198 -8.00 8.82 12.78
CA ILE A 198 -7.49 9.80 13.76
C ILE A 198 -6.03 10.17 13.47
N LYS A 199 -5.18 9.17 13.21
CA LYS A 199 -3.73 9.35 13.04
C LYS A 199 -3.40 10.19 11.83
N LEU A 200 -4.15 10.06 10.72
CA LEU A 200 -3.77 10.77 9.51
C LEU A 200 -3.94 12.29 9.60
N PRO A 201 -5.07 12.84 10.09
CA PRO A 201 -5.17 14.26 10.44
C PRO A 201 -4.09 14.72 11.42
N PHE A 202 -3.79 13.89 12.42
CA PHE A 202 -2.76 14.19 13.42
C PHE A 202 -1.35 14.25 12.80
N LEU A 203 -1.04 13.34 11.88
CA LEU A 203 0.20 13.36 11.10
C LEU A 203 0.31 14.66 10.30
N MET A 204 -0.73 15.03 9.55
CA MET A 204 -0.73 16.26 8.75
C MET A 204 -0.55 17.52 9.61
N GLY A 205 -1.25 17.59 10.75
CA GLY A 205 -1.18 18.72 11.68
C GLY A 205 0.15 18.82 12.43
N SER A 206 0.72 17.70 12.87
CA SER A 206 2.02 17.67 13.54
C SER A 206 3.17 18.05 12.60
N ALA A 207 3.15 17.55 11.36
CA ALA A 207 4.11 17.97 10.33
C ALA A 207 4.01 19.47 10.03
N LEU A 208 2.79 20.03 10.02
CA LEU A 208 2.58 21.47 9.88
C LEU A 208 3.16 22.24 11.06
N LEU A 209 2.87 21.83 12.30
CA LEU A 209 3.35 22.53 13.50
C LEU A 209 4.87 22.64 13.51
N ILE A 210 5.57 21.56 13.16
CA ILE A 210 7.03 21.54 13.10
C ILE A 210 7.56 22.41 11.95
N SER A 211 6.99 22.28 10.76
CA SER A 211 7.47 22.99 9.55
C SER A 211 6.98 24.44 9.44
N PHE A 212 6.00 24.86 10.25
CA PHE A 212 5.47 26.22 10.23
C PHE A 212 6.51 27.26 10.62
N THR A 213 7.39 26.92 11.57
CA THR A 213 8.50 27.79 11.97
C THR A 213 9.34 28.18 10.75
N THR A 214 9.62 27.22 9.87
CA THR A 214 10.35 27.45 8.61
C THR A 214 9.56 28.35 7.66
N LEU A 215 8.24 28.12 7.50
CA LEU A 215 7.39 29.00 6.69
C LEU A 215 7.43 30.45 7.18
N ALA A 216 7.30 30.65 8.49
CA ALA A 216 7.29 31.97 9.11
C ALA A 216 8.62 32.71 8.92
N ILE A 217 9.75 32.04 9.19
CA ILE A 217 11.08 32.62 9.03
C ILE A 217 11.38 32.91 7.56
N MET A 218 11.12 31.96 6.65
CA MET A 218 11.38 32.17 5.21
C MET A 218 10.51 33.28 4.63
N SER A 219 9.25 33.38 5.07
CA SER A 219 8.36 34.48 4.67
C SER A 219 8.89 35.84 5.13
N LEU A 220 9.46 35.91 6.33
CA LEU A 220 10.08 37.13 6.85
C LEU A 220 11.36 37.49 6.06
N LEU A 221 12.25 36.52 5.83
CA LEU A 221 13.50 36.73 5.08
C LEU A 221 13.28 37.15 3.63
N LEU A 222 12.24 36.61 2.99
CA LEU A 222 11.89 36.92 1.58
C LEU A 222 10.92 38.11 1.46
N GLY A 223 10.68 38.85 2.54
CA GLY A 223 9.93 40.10 2.52
C GLY A 223 8.42 39.95 2.26
N ILE A 224 7.84 38.78 2.57
CA ILE A 224 6.40 38.56 2.45
C ILE A 224 5.66 39.43 3.47
N LYS A 225 4.84 40.38 2.98
CA LYS A 225 4.02 41.29 3.80
C LYS A 225 2.74 40.62 4.30
N LYS A 226 2.85 39.49 4.99
CA LYS A 226 1.72 38.80 5.64
C LYS A 226 2.02 38.60 7.12
N SER A 227 1.01 38.79 7.95
CA SER A 227 1.10 38.50 9.38
C SER A 227 1.26 37.00 9.63
N ILE A 228 1.84 36.63 10.79
CA ILE A 228 1.97 35.24 11.22
C ILE A 228 0.61 34.53 11.25
N LYS A 229 -0.45 35.24 11.66
CA LYS A 229 -1.83 34.71 11.66
C LYS A 229 -2.33 34.38 10.26
N GLU A 230 -2.04 35.23 9.27
CA GLU A 230 -2.39 34.97 7.88
C GLU A 230 -1.58 33.81 7.29
N LEU A 231 -0.29 33.72 7.59
CA LEU A 231 0.55 32.60 7.16
C LEU A 231 0.07 31.27 7.77
N TRP A 232 -0.29 31.27 9.06
CA TRP A 232 -0.87 30.13 9.74
C TRP A 232 -2.20 29.70 9.08
N ASN A 233 -3.08 30.67 8.81
CA ASN A 233 -4.34 30.38 8.15
C ASN A 233 -4.12 29.83 6.74
N ILE A 234 -3.20 30.39 5.97
CA ILE A 234 -2.80 29.87 4.66
C ILE A 234 -2.36 28.41 4.78
N ALA A 235 -1.49 28.10 5.72
CA ALA A 235 -0.96 26.74 5.89
C ALA A 235 -2.05 25.73 6.28
N LEU A 236 -2.98 26.12 7.15
CA LEU A 236 -4.15 25.28 7.48
C LEU A 236 -5.07 25.05 6.27
N ASN A 237 -5.28 26.08 5.44
CA ASN A 237 -6.09 25.95 4.23
C ASN A 237 -5.43 25.01 3.21
N LEU A 238 -4.10 24.94 3.15
CA LEU A 238 -3.39 23.96 2.32
C LEU A 238 -3.54 22.54 2.82
N LEU A 239 -3.52 22.32 4.14
CA LEU A 239 -3.83 21.00 4.70
C LEU A 239 -5.25 20.57 4.32
N ALA A 240 -6.21 21.48 4.42
CA ALA A 240 -7.60 21.21 4.07
C ALA A 240 -7.75 20.81 2.60
N VAL A 241 -7.08 21.52 1.69
CA VAL A 241 -7.08 21.21 0.25
C VAL A 241 -6.41 19.87 -0.03
N THR A 242 -5.27 19.60 0.62
CA THR A 242 -4.54 18.33 0.48
C THR A 242 -5.42 17.17 0.97
N ALA A 243 -6.09 17.33 2.11
CA ALA A 243 -7.01 16.34 2.67
C ALA A 243 -8.21 16.07 1.75
N MET A 244 -8.80 17.11 1.15
CA MET A 244 -9.85 16.96 0.15
C MET A 244 -9.35 16.21 -1.10
N GLY A 245 -8.13 16.51 -1.56
CA GLY A 245 -7.49 15.79 -2.66
C GLY A 245 -7.30 14.31 -2.34
N LEU A 246 -6.75 14.00 -1.17
CA LEU A 246 -6.61 12.63 -0.67
C LEU A 246 -7.95 11.90 -0.60
N ALA A 247 -8.97 12.53 -0.01
CA ALA A 247 -10.29 11.92 0.09
C ALA A 247 -10.91 11.59 -1.28
N SER A 248 -10.59 12.34 -2.32
CA SER A 248 -11.01 11.98 -3.68
C SER A 248 -10.34 10.67 -4.12
N PHE A 249 -9.06 10.46 -3.81
CA PHE A 249 -8.36 9.21 -4.10
C PHE A 249 -8.80 8.02 -3.23
N SER A 250 -9.63 8.21 -2.20
CA SER A 250 -10.08 7.10 -1.35
C SER A 250 -10.77 6.00 -2.13
N LEU A 251 -11.63 6.31 -3.11
CA LEU A 251 -12.31 5.27 -3.90
C LEU A 251 -11.31 4.46 -4.74
N LEU A 252 -10.30 5.12 -5.30
CA LEU A 252 -9.25 4.48 -6.07
C LEU A 252 -8.36 3.60 -5.17
N LEU A 253 -7.99 4.12 -3.99
CA LEU A 253 -7.30 3.33 -2.97
C LEU A 253 -8.13 2.11 -2.57
N GLY A 254 -9.45 2.27 -2.45
CA GLY A 254 -10.35 1.16 -2.17
C GLY A 254 -10.34 0.07 -3.22
N PHE A 255 -10.32 0.46 -4.49
CA PHE A 255 -10.16 -0.47 -5.60
C PHE A 255 -8.83 -1.23 -5.49
N TYR A 256 -7.74 -0.53 -5.14
CA TYR A 256 -6.42 -1.13 -4.91
C TYR A 256 -6.38 -2.08 -3.71
N ILE A 257 -7.15 -1.81 -2.65
CA ILE A 257 -7.23 -2.66 -1.46
C ILE A 257 -8.06 -3.93 -1.70
N VAL A 258 -9.18 -3.81 -2.42
CA VAL A 258 -10.01 -4.97 -2.80
C VAL A 258 -9.27 -5.87 -3.79
N TYR A 259 -8.36 -5.28 -4.56
CA TYR A 259 -7.48 -6.03 -5.43
C TYR A 259 -6.36 -6.70 -4.61
N PRO A 260 -5.90 -7.92 -4.98
CA PRO A 260 -4.74 -8.55 -4.38
C PRO A 260 -3.45 -7.76 -4.72
N LEU A 261 -3.22 -6.64 -4.05
CA LEU A 261 -1.95 -5.92 -4.07
C LEU A 261 -1.11 -6.26 -2.83
N ASN A 262 0.19 -6.42 -3.04
CA ASN A 262 1.15 -6.57 -1.94
C ASN A 262 1.20 -5.27 -1.12
N HIS A 263 1.62 -5.37 0.14
CA HIS A 263 1.78 -4.24 1.05
C HIS A 263 2.55 -3.06 0.43
N ASP A 264 3.67 -3.35 -0.24
CA ASP A 264 4.58 -2.32 -0.76
C ASP A 264 3.96 -1.56 -1.93
N GLN A 265 3.11 -2.20 -2.72
CA GLN A 265 2.40 -1.56 -3.81
C GLN A 265 1.30 -0.62 -3.31
N VAL A 266 0.57 -1.02 -2.25
CA VAL A 266 -0.39 -0.14 -1.58
C VAL A 266 0.32 1.05 -0.92
N LEU A 267 1.51 0.84 -0.36
CA LEU A 267 2.36 1.91 0.19
C LEU A 267 2.78 2.91 -0.91
N ILE A 268 3.32 2.42 -2.03
CA ILE A 268 3.75 3.27 -3.15
C ILE A 268 2.56 4.05 -3.72
N ALA A 269 1.40 3.40 -3.92
CA ALA A 269 0.18 4.06 -4.38
C ALA A 269 -0.26 5.17 -3.40
N THR A 270 -0.21 4.88 -2.11
CA THR A 270 -0.53 5.86 -1.05
C THR A 270 0.40 7.06 -1.12
N VAL A 271 1.72 6.85 -1.22
CA VAL A 271 2.70 7.93 -1.39
C VAL A 271 2.42 8.75 -2.66
N ALA A 272 2.11 8.10 -3.78
CA ALA A 272 1.74 8.77 -5.03
C ALA A 272 0.49 9.66 -4.86
N PHE A 273 -0.54 9.20 -4.13
CA PHE A 273 -1.72 9.99 -3.84
C PHE A 273 -1.41 11.21 -2.96
N PHE A 274 -0.54 11.09 -1.96
CA PHE A 274 -0.06 12.23 -1.17
C PHE A 274 0.66 13.26 -2.04
N VAL A 275 1.57 12.81 -2.92
CA VAL A 275 2.28 13.71 -3.83
C VAL A 275 1.31 14.42 -4.77
N ALA A 276 0.37 13.69 -5.38
CA ALA A 276 -0.63 14.27 -6.28
C ALA A 276 -1.51 15.31 -5.57
N ALA A 277 -2.02 15.00 -4.37
CA ALA A 277 -2.82 15.92 -3.58
C ALA A 277 -2.02 17.15 -3.10
N GLY A 278 -0.75 16.96 -2.72
CA GLY A 278 0.15 18.04 -2.32
C GLY A 278 0.49 18.99 -3.47
N LEU A 279 0.70 18.46 -4.68
CA LEU A 279 0.92 19.27 -5.88
C LEU A 279 -0.31 20.13 -6.22
N LEU A 280 -1.53 19.61 -6.03
CA LEU A 280 -2.74 20.41 -6.18
C LEU A 280 -2.78 21.57 -5.18
N ALA A 281 -2.46 21.33 -3.90
CA ALA A 281 -2.37 22.39 -2.89
C ALA A 281 -1.29 23.43 -3.21
N LEU A 282 -0.15 23.01 -3.77
CA LEU A 282 0.93 23.92 -4.20
C LEU A 282 0.45 24.94 -5.23
N THR A 283 -0.40 24.54 -6.18
CA THR A 283 -0.96 25.48 -7.18
C THR A 283 -1.76 26.60 -6.53
N LEU A 284 -2.43 26.34 -5.40
CA LEU A 284 -3.15 27.36 -4.63
C LEU A 284 -2.20 28.21 -3.78
N LEU A 285 -1.20 27.60 -3.16
CA LEU A 285 -0.19 28.33 -2.38
C LEU A 285 0.51 29.39 -3.23
N TYR A 286 0.90 29.01 -4.46
CA TYR A 286 1.51 29.93 -5.41
C TYR A 286 0.62 31.17 -5.67
N ARG A 287 -0.69 30.96 -5.82
CA ARG A 287 -1.68 32.04 -6.02
C ARG A 287 -1.80 32.98 -4.80
N TRP A 288 -1.64 32.45 -3.59
CA TRP A 288 -1.84 33.21 -2.35
C TRP A 288 -0.63 34.01 -1.88
N VAL A 289 0.57 33.48 -2.11
CA VAL A 289 1.83 34.10 -1.65
C VAL A 289 2.44 34.97 -2.75
N LYS A 290 2.15 34.70 -4.04
CA LYS A 290 2.65 35.45 -5.19
C LYS A 290 4.19 35.57 -5.22
N ASN A 291 4.88 34.61 -4.62
CA ASN A 291 6.32 34.42 -4.67
C ASN A 291 6.57 32.93 -4.94
N PRO A 292 7.40 32.55 -5.94
CA PRO A 292 7.63 31.15 -6.27
C PRO A 292 8.53 30.42 -5.27
N PHE A 293 9.43 31.11 -4.59
CA PHE A 293 10.47 30.46 -3.76
C PHE A 293 9.95 30.01 -2.40
N VAL A 294 9.15 30.83 -1.71
CA VAL A 294 8.60 30.48 -0.39
C VAL A 294 7.79 29.17 -0.44
N PRO A 295 6.84 28.98 -1.39
CA PRO A 295 6.08 27.75 -1.51
C PRO A 295 6.94 26.51 -1.79
N ILE A 296 7.94 26.63 -2.67
CA ILE A 296 8.81 25.52 -3.05
C ILE A 296 9.69 25.08 -1.89
N ILE A 297 10.35 26.02 -1.21
CA ILE A 297 11.21 25.69 -0.06
C ILE A 297 10.35 25.06 1.05
N TRP A 298 9.21 25.66 1.34
CA TRP A 298 8.35 25.17 2.41
C TRP A 298 7.75 23.80 2.09
N ILE A 299 7.33 23.52 0.85
CA ILE A 299 6.77 22.19 0.52
C ILE A 299 7.83 21.09 0.60
N ILE A 300 9.08 21.38 0.24
CA ILE A 300 10.20 20.44 0.42
C ILE A 300 10.37 20.14 1.90
N VAL A 301 10.44 21.17 2.74
CA VAL A 301 10.60 20.99 4.20
C VAL A 301 9.41 20.28 4.82
N TYR A 302 8.19 20.69 4.47
CA TYR A 302 6.96 20.05 4.92
C TYR A 302 6.94 18.58 4.50
N GLY A 303 7.24 18.27 3.23
CA GLY A 303 7.28 16.91 2.71
C GLY A 303 8.29 16.02 3.44
N LEU A 304 9.50 16.51 3.70
CA LEU A 304 10.52 15.77 4.44
C LEU A 304 10.09 15.51 5.90
N VAL A 305 9.56 16.54 6.58
CA VAL A 305 9.03 16.39 7.94
C VAL A 305 7.84 15.45 7.95
N PHE A 306 6.94 15.55 6.97
CA PHE A 306 5.76 14.70 6.84
C PHE A 306 6.14 13.24 6.63
N LEU A 307 7.11 12.95 5.76
CA LEU A 307 7.63 11.60 5.56
C LEU A 307 8.23 11.03 6.87
N GLN A 308 9.04 11.82 7.57
CA GLN A 308 9.64 11.39 8.84
C GLN A 308 8.58 11.19 9.93
N MET A 309 7.59 12.08 10.03
CA MET A 309 6.48 11.92 10.97
C MET A 309 5.59 10.73 10.60
N GLY A 310 5.40 10.47 9.31
CA GLY A 310 4.71 9.28 8.81
C GLY A 310 5.44 8.02 9.21
N TRP A 311 6.77 8.03 9.23
CA TRP A 311 7.57 6.93 9.74
C TRP A 311 7.48 6.74 11.24
N LEU A 312 7.44 7.83 12.01
CA LEU A 312 7.33 7.76 13.48
C LEU A 312 5.95 7.27 13.91
N LEU A 313 4.90 7.82 13.32
CA LEU A 313 3.51 7.48 13.65
C LEU A 313 3.05 6.17 13.00
N ARG A 314 3.76 5.71 11.95
CA ARG A 314 3.38 4.65 11.00
C ARG A 314 1.86 4.56 10.89
N PRO A 315 1.20 5.54 10.25
CA PRO A 315 -0.19 5.35 9.84
C PRO A 315 -0.28 4.34 8.67
N TRP A 316 0.82 3.65 8.36
CA TRP A 316 0.87 2.60 7.37
C TRP A 316 0.30 1.31 7.92
N VAL A 317 -0.22 0.59 6.96
CA VAL A 317 -0.58 -0.80 6.99
C VAL A 317 0.61 -1.66 7.48
N GLY A 318 0.39 -2.76 8.21
CA GLY A 318 1.10 -4.00 7.90
C GLY A 318 1.63 -4.85 9.04
N VAL A 319 1.66 -4.39 10.31
CA VAL A 319 2.13 -5.28 11.39
C VAL A 319 1.31 -5.02 12.66
N ILE A 320 0.38 -5.93 12.97
CA ILE A 320 -0.04 -6.16 14.35
C ILE A 320 1.24 -6.62 15.04
N ASP A 321 1.68 -5.91 16.08
CA ASP A 321 2.81 -6.37 16.87
C ASP A 321 2.53 -7.80 17.35
N PRO A 322 3.27 -8.83 16.86
CA PRO A 322 3.00 -10.22 17.22
C PRO A 322 3.13 -10.45 18.72
N VAL A 323 3.91 -9.61 19.41
CA VAL A 323 4.20 -9.70 20.84
C VAL A 323 3.06 -9.10 21.68
N HIS A 324 2.43 -8.02 21.21
CA HIS A 324 1.47 -7.27 22.03
C HIS A 324 0.02 -7.39 21.57
N GLY A 325 -0.27 -7.92 20.37
CA GLY A 325 -1.64 -8.04 19.86
C GLY A 325 -2.41 -6.72 19.79
N THR A 326 -1.71 -5.58 19.89
CA THR A 326 -2.27 -4.24 19.98
C THR A 326 -1.72 -3.36 18.86
N VAL A 327 -2.47 -2.31 18.52
CA VAL A 327 -2.08 -1.31 17.53
C VAL A 327 -1.40 -0.16 18.28
N PRO A 328 -0.05 -0.06 18.29
CA PRO A 328 0.62 0.98 19.05
C PRO A 328 0.31 2.38 18.48
N ILE A 329 0.14 3.37 19.35
CA ILE A 329 -0.08 4.77 18.96
C ILE A 329 1.17 5.33 18.26
N ALA A 330 2.35 5.02 18.77
CA ALA A 330 3.66 5.27 18.14
C ALA A 330 4.53 4.01 18.33
N ARG A 331 5.31 3.63 17.31
CA ARG A 331 6.21 2.48 17.42
C ARG A 331 7.55 2.89 18.04
N ALA A 332 8.24 1.92 18.63
CA ALA A 332 9.64 2.10 19.04
C ALA A 332 10.51 2.45 17.81
N ASN A 333 11.50 3.34 17.99
CA ASN A 333 12.42 3.76 16.94
C ASN A 333 13.09 2.53 16.30
N SER A 334 12.76 2.24 15.05
CA SER A 334 13.20 1.03 14.32
C SER A 334 13.53 1.36 12.85
N GLY A 335 14.45 2.32 12.65
CA GLY A 335 14.95 2.71 11.33
C GLY A 335 14.51 4.11 10.88
N ASN A 336 14.72 4.41 9.60
CA ASN A 336 14.50 5.73 8.99
C ASN A 336 13.83 5.56 7.61
N VAL A 337 12.78 6.32 7.33
CA VAL A 337 12.02 6.24 6.04
C VAL A 337 12.89 6.46 4.81
N PHE A 338 13.91 7.30 4.91
CA PHE A 338 14.80 7.58 3.80
C PHE A 338 15.65 6.36 3.44
N ILE A 339 16.04 5.56 4.44
CA ILE A 339 16.78 4.31 4.21
C ILE A 339 15.85 3.28 3.55
N GLU A 340 14.62 3.16 4.05
CA GLU A 340 13.65 2.20 3.50
C GLU A 340 13.25 2.51 2.06
N LEU A 341 13.01 3.79 1.75
CA LEU A 341 12.70 4.21 0.38
C LEU A 341 13.85 3.96 -0.59
N ILE A 342 15.10 4.09 -0.13
CA ILE A 342 16.27 3.75 -0.94
C ILE A 342 16.33 2.23 -1.16
N ASN A 343 16.07 1.43 -0.12
CA ASN A 343 16.04 -0.02 -0.22
C ASN A 343 14.91 -0.54 -1.13
N LEU A 344 13.77 0.14 -1.17
CA LEU A 344 12.65 -0.21 -2.05
C LEU A 344 12.94 0.01 -3.55
N VAL A 345 13.92 0.86 -3.88
CA VAL A 345 14.26 1.22 -5.27
C VAL A 345 15.48 0.45 -5.78
N ASN A 346 16.30 -0.11 -4.89
CA ASN A 346 17.51 -0.87 -5.21
C ASN A 346 17.23 -2.37 -5.31
#